data_AF-A0AA39FYS1-F1
#
_entry.id   AF-A0AA39FYS1-F1
#
_cell.length_a   1.000
_cell.length_b   1.000
_cell.length_c   1.000
_cell.angle_alpha   90.00
_cell.angle_beta   90.00
_cell.angle_gamma   90.00
#
_symmetry.space_group_name_H-M   'P 1'
#
loop_
_entity.id
_entity.type
_entity.pdbx_description
1 polymer ?
#
loop_
_entity_poly.entity_id
_entity_poly.type
_entity_poly.pdbx_seq_one_letter_code
_entity_poly.pdbx_strand_id
1 'polypeptide(L)'
;MNDELSPHERITQFQNGHYFQDIFSEHVSPLEIMFGHVCENPKEWEQRYEHKNMEKGIYQGKVRWGDKHGNYGEHYWDLNH
;
A
#
# COMPACT_ATOMS: atom_id res chain seq x y z
N MET A 1 -37.51 7.75 -11.83
CA MET A 1 -36.68 7.80 -13.06
C MET A 1 -35.34 7.24 -12.67
N ASN A 2 -34.94 6.12 -13.26
CA ASN A 2 -33.61 5.57 -13.07
C ASN A 2 -32.69 6.32 -14.03
N ASP A 3 -31.86 7.22 -13.52
CA ASP A 3 -30.82 7.87 -14.31
C ASP A 3 -29.72 6.84 -14.58
N GLU A 4 -29.92 6.02 -15.61
CA GLU A 4 -28.86 5.15 -16.12
C GLU A 4 -27.79 6.02 -16.78
N LEU A 5 -26.60 6.05 -16.16
CA LEU A 5 -25.44 6.78 -16.66
C LEU A 5 -25.13 6.39 -18.12
N SER A 6 -24.79 7.38 -18.95
CA SER A 6 -24.39 7.17 -20.34
C SER A 6 -23.20 6.20 -20.41
N PRO A 7 -23.09 5.35 -21.46
CA PRO A 7 -21.90 4.52 -21.67
C PRO A 7 -20.59 5.30 -21.60
N HIS A 8 -20.58 6.57 -22.02
CA HIS A 8 -19.41 7.44 -21.96
C HIS A 8 -19.06 7.85 -20.52
N GLU A 9 -20.06 8.09 -19.69
CA GLU A 9 -19.91 8.43 -18.26
C GLU A 9 -19.50 7.21 -17.43
N ARG A 10 -19.97 6.01 -17.80
CA ARG A 10 -19.47 4.76 -17.23
C ARG A 10 -17.98 4.58 -17.55
N ILE A 11 -17.58 4.80 -18.80
CA ILE A 11 -16.18 4.67 -19.22
C ILE A 11 -15.28 5.68 -18.49
N THR A 12 -15.69 6.93 -18.30
CA THR A 12 -14.89 7.91 -17.55
C THR A 12 -14.82 7.59 -16.06
N GLN A 13 -15.85 7.01 -15.47
CA GLN A 13 -15.82 6.52 -14.08
C GLN A 13 -14.83 5.35 -13.90
N PHE A 14 -14.76 4.42 -14.86
CA PHE A 14 -13.75 3.35 -14.86
C PHE A 14 -12.33 3.86 -15.23
N GLN A 15 -12.21 4.93 -16.01
CA GLN A 15 -10.91 5.54 -16.36
C GLN A 15 -10.33 6.40 -15.23
N ASN A 16 -11.17 6.95 -14.35
CA ASN A 16 -10.75 7.71 -13.17
C ASN A 16 -10.47 6.86 -11.93
N GLY A 17 -10.48 5.52 -12.08
CA GLY A 17 -9.92 4.52 -11.18
C GLY A 17 -10.02 4.79 -9.69
N HIS A 18 -10.91 4.08 -8.99
CA HIS A 18 -10.96 4.17 -7.53
C HIS A 18 -9.59 3.84 -6.92
N TYR A 19 -9.07 4.78 -6.13
CA TYR A 19 -7.87 4.60 -5.33
C TYR A 19 -8.29 4.09 -3.95
N PHE A 20 -7.66 3.01 -3.52
CA PHE A 20 -7.81 2.46 -2.19
C PHE A 20 -6.50 2.60 -1.42
N GLN A 21 -6.60 2.96 -0.14
CA GLN A 21 -5.47 2.93 0.76
C GLN A 21 -5.93 2.60 2.18
N ASP A 22 -5.39 1.52 2.71
CA ASP A 22 -5.46 1.18 4.13
C ASP A 22 -4.11 1.48 4.78
N ILE A 23 -4.16 2.17 5.92
CA ILE A 23 -2.99 2.46 6.75
C ILE A 23 -3.19 1.77 8.08
N PHE A 24 -2.15 1.09 8.56
CA PHE A 24 -2.15 0.47 9.87
C PHE A 24 -0.89 0.86 10.63
N SER A 25 -1.05 1.02 11.94
CA SER A 25 0.04 1.20 12.87
C SER A 25 -0.32 0.57 14.21
N GLU A 26 0.66 -0.07 14.82
CA GLU A 26 0.53 -0.72 16.11
C GLU A 26 1.78 -0.41 16.94
N HIS A 27 1.56 0.10 18.15
CA HIS A 27 2.60 0.19 19.15
C HIS A 27 2.63 -1.12 19.93
N VAL A 28 3.60 -1.98 19.63
CA VAL A 28 3.83 -3.24 20.35
C VAL A 28 4.31 -2.96 21.77
N SER A 29 5.12 -1.91 21.92
CA SER A 29 5.56 -1.37 23.21
C SER A 29 5.82 0.14 23.07
N PRO A 30 6.12 0.89 24.15
CA PRO A 30 6.42 2.32 24.05
C PRO A 30 7.57 2.66 23.08
N LEU A 31 8.51 1.72 22.88
CA LEU A 31 9.69 1.90 22.03
C LEU A 31 9.68 1.01 20.77
N GLU A 32 8.59 0.31 20.49
CA GLU A 32 8.47 -0.62 19.38
C GLU A 32 7.17 -0.37 18.60
N ILE A 33 7.31 -0.06 17.31
CA ILE A 33 6.20 0.26 16.42
C ILE A 33 6.29 -0.58 15.15
N MET A 34 5.15 -1.09 14.74
CA MET A 34 4.93 -1.74 13.45
C MET A 34 3.95 -0.86 12.68
N PHE A 35 4.25 -0.58 11.42
CA PHE A 35 3.40 0.28 10.60
C PHE A 35 3.52 -0.08 9.13
N GLY A 36 2.54 0.34 8.35
CA GLY A 36 2.55 0.07 6.92
C GLY A 36 1.26 0.50 6.26
N HIS A 37 1.16 0.14 4.99
CA HIS A 37 -0.02 0.42 4.19
C HIS A 37 -0.21 -0.63 3.10
N VAL A 38 -1.44 -0.69 2.62
CA VAL A 38 -1.81 -1.35 1.37
C VAL A 38 -2.50 -0.30 0.52
N CYS A 39 -2.01 -0.07 -0.69
CA CYS A 39 -2.68 0.81 -1.64
C CYS A 39 -2.84 0.14 -3.01
N GLU A 40 -3.92 0.50 -3.69
CA GLU A 40 -4.27 -0.05 -5.00
C GLU A 40 -4.98 1.01 -5.84
N ASN A 41 -4.65 1.03 -7.13
CA ASN A 41 -5.42 1.68 -8.18
C ASN A 41 -5.41 0.78 -9.43
N PRO A 42 -6.20 1.09 -10.49
CA PRO A 42 -6.24 0.23 -11.67
C PRO A 42 -4.93 0.05 -12.45
N LYS A 43 -3.86 0.77 -12.10
CA LYS A 43 -2.55 0.68 -12.75
C LYS A 43 -1.54 -0.06 -11.90
N GLU A 44 -1.60 0.05 -10.59
CA GLU A 44 -0.57 -0.43 -9.67
C GLU A 44 -1.09 -0.67 -8.26
N TRP A 45 -0.36 -1.48 -7.50
CA TRP A 45 -0.57 -1.72 -6.09
C TRP A 45 0.76 -1.75 -5.34
N GLU A 46 0.76 -1.35 -4.08
CA GLU A 46 1.89 -1.47 -3.16
C GLU A 46 1.41 -2.01 -1.80
N GLN A 47 2.19 -2.92 -1.21
CA GLN A 47 2.08 -3.31 0.18
C GLN A 47 3.39 -3.03 0.87
N ARG A 48 3.35 -2.23 1.93
CA ARG A 48 4.53 -1.87 2.73
C ARG A 48 4.32 -2.28 4.17
N TYR A 49 5.39 -2.79 4.76
CA TYR A 49 5.46 -3.10 6.18
C TYR A 49 6.81 -2.71 6.73
N GLU A 50 6.81 -1.98 7.83
CA GLU A 50 8.00 -1.50 8.53
C GLU A 50 7.88 -1.85 10.02
N HIS A 51 9.02 -2.25 10.58
CA HIS A 51 9.17 -2.51 12.00
C HIS A 51 10.35 -1.71 12.55
N LYS A 52 10.09 -0.96 13.61
CA LYS A 52 11.07 -0.15 14.30
C LYS A 52 11.06 -0.48 15.79
N ASN A 53 12.17 -0.99 16.29
CA ASN A 53 12.43 -1.15 17.72
C ASN A 53 13.56 -0.18 18.13
N MET A 54 13.19 0.90 18.81
CA MET A 54 14.11 1.98 19.16
C MET A 54 15.11 1.60 20.25
N GLU A 55 14.74 0.67 21.14
CA GLU A 55 15.61 0.19 22.21
C GLU A 55 16.76 -0.66 21.66
N LYS A 56 16.45 -1.53 20.70
CA LYS A 56 17.42 -2.43 20.06
C LYS A 56 18.10 -1.83 18.83
N GLY A 57 17.71 -0.62 18.42
CA GLY A 57 18.19 0.00 17.18
C GLY A 57 17.77 -0.77 15.92
N ILE A 58 16.65 -1.51 15.96
CA ILE A 58 16.18 -2.31 14.83
C ILE A 58 15.29 -1.48 13.91
N TYR A 59 15.66 -1.48 12.63
CA TYR A 59 14.93 -0.82 11.54
C TYR A 59 14.90 -1.75 10.35
N GLN A 60 13.77 -2.41 10.17
CA GLN A 60 13.60 -3.38 9.09
C GLN A 60 12.29 -3.16 8.38
N GLY A 61 12.22 -3.57 7.13
CA GLY A 61 11.01 -3.44 6.35
C GLY A 61 10.99 -4.29 5.11
N LYS A 62 9.81 -4.35 4.52
CA LYS A 62 9.57 -4.96 3.23
C LYS A 62 8.57 -4.14 2.44
N VAL A 63 8.75 -4.13 1.13
CA VAL A 63 7.79 -3.60 0.18
C VAL A 63 7.56 -4.62 -0.92
N ARG A 64 6.30 -4.75 -1.33
CA ARG A 64 5.88 -5.50 -2.52
C ARG A 64 5.08 -4.56 -3.39
N TRP A 65 5.29 -4.63 -4.69
CA TRP A 65 4.57 -3.79 -5.63
C TRP A 65 4.31 -4.58 -6.91
N GLY A 66 3.24 -4.21 -7.60
CA GLY A 66 2.98 -4.73 -8.94
C GLY A 66 2.19 -3.75 -9.78
N ASP A 67 2.22 -3.96 -11.09
CA ASP A 67 1.48 -3.15 -12.05
C ASP A 67 0.52 -3.98 -12.91
N LYS A 68 -0.33 -3.28 -13.66
CA LYS A 68 -1.32 -3.88 -14.58
C LYS A 68 -0.70 -4.66 -15.75
N HIS A 69 0.61 -4.54 -15.98
CA HIS A 69 1.35 -5.27 -17.03
C HIS A 69 1.96 -6.56 -16.49
N GLY A 70 1.78 -6.86 -15.20
CA GLY A 70 2.34 -8.02 -14.54
C GLY A 70 3.79 -7.83 -14.10
N ASN A 71 4.34 -6.60 -14.17
CA ASN A 71 5.60 -6.33 -13.51
C ASN A 71 5.39 -6.39 -12.00
N TYR A 72 6.37 -6.95 -11.31
CA TYR A 72 6.29 -7.21 -9.89
C TYR A 72 7.68 -7.11 -9.27
N GLY A 73 7.73 -6.65 -8.03
CA GLY A 73 8.97 -6.63 -7.26
C GLY A 73 8.75 -6.74 -5.77
N GLU A 74 9.77 -7.27 -5.10
CA GLU A 74 9.87 -7.27 -3.65
C GLU A 74 11.22 -6.70 -3.25
N HIS A 75 11.23 -5.88 -2.20
CA HIS A 75 12.46 -5.40 -1.60
C HIS A 75 12.38 -5.52 -0.08
N TYR A 76 13.48 -5.99 0.51
CA TYR A 76 13.64 -6.24 1.93
C TYR A 76 14.88 -5.49 2.41
N TRP A 77 14.80 -4.86 3.57
CA TRP A 77 15.94 -4.20 4.19
C TRP A 77 15.94 -4.45 5.69
N ASP A 78 17.15 -4.50 6.23
CA ASP A 78 17.44 -4.48 7.66
C ASP A 78 18.66 -3.56 7.84
N LEU A 79 18.47 -2.47 8.59
CA LEU A 79 19.49 -1.46 8.85
C LEU A 79 20.17 -1.66 10.22
N ASN A 80 19.99 -2.82 10.84
CA ASN A 80 20.81 -3.26 11.98
C ASN A 80 22.28 -3.24 11.58
N HIS A 81 23.07 -2.32 12.15
CA HIS A 81 24.47 -2.11 11.78
C HIS A 81 25.41 -2.06 12.99
#